data_AF-A0A927G4S9-F1
#
_entry.id   AF-A0A927G4S9-F1
#
_cell.length_a   1.000
_cell.length_b   1.000
_cell.length_c   1.000
_cell.angle_alpha   90.00
_cell.angle_beta   90.00
_cell.angle_gamma   90.00
#
_symmetry.space_group_name_H-M   'P 1'
#
loop_
_entity.id
_entity.type
_entity.pdbx_description
1 polymer ?
#
loop_
_entity_poly.entity_id
_entity_poly.type
_entity_poly.pdbx_seq_one_letter_code
_entity_poly.pdbx_strand_id
1 'polypeptide(L)'
;MAKKKQKQPSKKKQDEKKLSLGDLLNEDIVSKLKNTQKELKEQEKLELEREEERKRKERKEREKNKSFEELLNESPLKWSDYK
;
A
#
# COMPACT_ATOMS: atom_id res chain seq x y z
N MET A 1 41.01 49.77 48.60
CA MET A 1 40.94 49.46 47.15
C MET A 1 40.40 48.04 46.97
N ALA A 2 39.20 47.90 46.42
CA ALA A 2 38.46 46.63 46.37
C ALA A 2 38.79 45.83 45.09
N LYS A 3 39.20 44.56 45.26
CA LYS A 3 39.59 43.64 44.18
C LYS A 3 38.34 43.03 43.54
N LYS A 4 38.05 43.44 42.30
CA LYS A 4 36.89 43.01 41.51
C LYS A 4 37.05 41.55 41.07
N LYS A 5 36.26 40.64 41.65
CA LYS A 5 36.18 39.22 41.23
C LYS A 5 35.44 39.11 39.89
N GLN A 6 36.14 38.64 38.86
CA GLN A 6 35.56 38.27 37.57
C GLN A 6 34.71 37.00 37.73
N LYS A 7 33.43 37.06 37.36
CA LYS A 7 32.56 35.89 37.19
C LYS A 7 32.76 35.35 35.77
N GLN A 8 33.24 34.13 35.66
CA GLN A 8 33.30 33.37 34.40
C GLN A 8 31.87 32.92 34.01
N PRO A 9 31.47 33.02 32.73
CA PRO A 9 30.21 32.46 32.29
C PRO A 9 30.31 30.92 32.21
N SER A 10 29.41 30.25 32.93
CA SER A 10 29.21 28.81 32.84
C SER A 10 28.82 28.42 31.41
N LYS A 11 29.69 27.68 30.72
CA LYS A 11 29.38 27.02 29.45
C LYS A 11 28.14 26.17 29.63
N LYS A 12 27.06 26.55 28.93
CA LYS A 12 25.84 25.76 28.80
C LYS A 12 26.22 24.41 28.20
N LYS A 13 25.97 23.33 28.95
CA LYS A 13 25.86 21.96 28.44
C LYS A 13 24.56 21.88 27.62
N GLN A 14 24.55 22.53 26.47
CA GLN A 14 23.57 22.32 25.43
C GLN A 14 24.35 21.63 24.30
N ASP A 15 23.69 20.78 23.51
CA ASP A 15 24.22 20.15 22.27
C ASP A 15 24.76 18.71 22.31
N GLU A 16 24.79 18.00 23.46
CA GLU A 16 25.15 16.56 23.47
C GLU A 16 23.99 15.61 23.79
N LYS A 17 22.74 16.05 23.55
CA LYS A 17 21.64 15.11 23.28
C LYS A 17 21.78 14.60 21.84
N LYS A 18 22.95 13.98 21.58
CA LYS A 18 23.21 13.16 20.40
C LYS A 18 22.04 12.18 20.36
N LEU A 19 21.28 12.20 19.27
CA LEU A 19 20.29 11.18 18.95
C LEU A 19 20.85 9.83 19.40
N SER A 20 20.17 9.17 20.34
CA SER A 20 20.66 7.92 20.91
C SER A 20 20.82 6.93 19.75
N LEU A 21 21.90 6.14 19.75
CA LEU A 21 22.10 5.10 18.73
C LEU A 21 20.86 4.18 18.62
N GLY A 22 20.15 3.98 19.73
CA GLY A 22 18.88 3.24 19.76
C GLY A 22 17.72 3.93 19.03
N ASP A 23 17.65 5.26 19.02
CA ASP A 23 16.62 6.00 18.28
C ASP A 23 16.85 5.88 16.77
N LEU A 24 18.11 5.98 16.33
CA LEU A 24 18.49 5.79 14.91
C LEU A 24 18.21 4.36 14.43
N LEU A 25 18.47 3.36 15.29
CA LEU A 25 18.19 1.97 14.96
C LEU A 25 16.68 1.71 14.85
N ASN A 26 15.89 2.32 15.72
CA ASN A 26 14.43 2.26 15.65
C ASN A 26 13.90 2.94 14.38
N GLU A 27 14.45 4.09 13.97
CA GLU A 27 14.07 4.76 12.73
C GLU A 27 14.37 3.91 11.49
N ASP A 28 15.51 3.21 11.43
CA ASP A 28 15.86 2.30 10.34
C ASP A 28 14.91 1.08 10.29
N ILE A 29 14.60 0.49 11.45
CA ILE A 29 13.65 -0.63 11.55
C ILE A 29 12.25 -0.19 11.07
N VAL A 30 11.77 0.97 11.52
CA VAL A 30 10.48 1.52 11.10
C VAL A 30 10.47 1.84 9.60
N SER A 31 11.58 2.34 9.06
CA SER A 31 11.72 2.61 7.62
C SER A 31 11.66 1.33 6.80
N LYS A 32 12.33 0.27 7.24
CA LYS A 32 12.26 -1.06 6.61
C LYS A 32 10.84 -1.62 6.63
N LEU A 33 10.13 -1.55 7.77
CA LEU A 33 8.75 -2.00 7.88
C LEU A 33 7.78 -1.21 6.97
N LYS A 34 7.97 0.10 6.84
CA LYS A 34 7.17 0.91 5.92
C LYS A 34 7.45 0.55 4.47
N ASN A 35 8.70 0.27 4.11
CA ASN A 35 9.05 -0.13 2.77
C ASN A 35 8.46 -1.50 2.42
N THR A 36 8.60 -2.50 3.30
CA THR A 36 8.00 -3.82 3.09
C THR A 36 6.48 -3.75 3.01
N GLN A 37 5.84 -2.92 3.85
CA GLN A 37 4.40 -2.70 3.78
C GLN A 37 3.96 -2.11 2.44
N LYS A 38 4.72 -1.17 1.87
CA LYS A 38 4.41 -0.59 0.55
C LYS A 38 4.56 -1.64 -0.55
N GLU A 39 5.65 -2.40 -0.52
CA GLU A 39 5.93 -3.45 -1.50
C GLU A 39 4.83 -4.52 -1.50
N LEU A 40 4.39 -4.97 -0.33
CA LEU A 40 3.28 -5.92 -0.22
C LEU A 40 1.96 -5.36 -0.76
N LYS A 41 1.64 -4.09 -0.45
CA LYS A 41 0.43 -3.44 -0.99
C LYS A 41 0.46 -3.30 -2.51
N GLU A 42 1.62 -3.01 -3.07
CA GLU A 42 1.80 -2.92 -4.52
C GLU A 42 1.64 -4.29 -5.18
N GLN A 43 2.19 -5.35 -4.57
CA GLN A 43 2.03 -6.73 -5.03
C GLN A 43 0.57 -7.18 -5.00
N GLU A 44 -0.14 -6.97 -3.88
CA GLU A 44 -1.56 -7.31 -3.74
C GLU A 44 -2.42 -6.59 -4.78
N LYS A 45 -2.15 -5.30 -5.01
CA LYS A 45 -2.88 -4.52 -6.02
C LYS A 45 -2.66 -5.06 -7.43
N LEU A 46 -1.42 -5.43 -7.76
CA LEU A 46 -1.08 -5.99 -9.07
C LEU A 46 -1.69 -7.38 -9.27
N GLU A 47 -1.81 -8.18 -8.22
CA GLU A 47 -2.44 -9.50 -8.28
C GLU A 47 -3.95 -9.38 -8.49
N LEU A 48 -4.61 -8.48 -7.76
CA LEU A 48 -6.04 -8.21 -7.91
C LEU A 48 -6.37 -7.72 -9.33
N GLU A 49 -5.58 -6.78 -9.87
CA GLU A 49 -5.78 -6.26 -11.22
C GLU A 49 -5.58 -7.36 -12.28
N ARG A 50 -4.59 -8.24 -12.10
CA ARG A 50 -4.38 -9.40 -12.98
C ARG A 50 -5.55 -10.39 -12.91
N GLU A 51 -6.06 -10.68 -11.72
CA GLU A 51 -7.22 -11.56 -11.57
C GLU A 51 -8.49 -10.99 -12.21
N GLU A 52 -8.76 -9.69 -12.00
CA GLU A 52 -9.89 -9.02 -12.63
C GLU A 52 -9.76 -9.02 -14.16
N GLU A 53 -8.57 -8.76 -14.69
CA GLU A 53 -8.33 -8.80 -16.12
C GLU A 53 -8.52 -10.22 -16.69
N ARG A 54 -8.04 -11.24 -15.97
CA ARG A 54 -8.26 -12.65 -16.34
C ARG A 54 -9.74 -13.01 -16.33
N LYS A 55 -10.48 -12.66 -15.27
CA LYS A 55 -11.94 -12.89 -15.19
C LYS A 55 -12.67 -12.19 -16.34
N ARG A 56 -12.25 -10.97 -16.71
CA ARG A 56 -12.86 -10.23 -17.82
C ARG A 56 -12.56 -10.87 -19.19
N LYS A 57 -11.35 -11.37 -19.39
CA LYS A 57 -10.97 -12.10 -20.62
C LYS A 57 -11.72 -13.42 -20.73
N GLU A 58 -11.80 -14.18 -19.63
CA GLU A 58 -12.54 -15.44 -19.58
C GLU A 58 -14.04 -15.24 -19.87
N ARG A 59 -14.67 -14.21 -19.31
CA ARG A 59 -16.08 -13.89 -19.63
C ARG A 59 -16.27 -13.62 -21.12
N LYS A 60 -15.39 -12.83 -21.74
CA LYS A 60 -15.46 -12.52 -23.17
C LYS A 60 -15.26 -13.76 -24.03
N GLU A 61 -14.35 -14.65 -23.67
CA GLU A 61 -14.12 -15.89 -24.42
C GLU A 61 -15.28 -16.86 -24.24
N ARG A 62 -15.82 -16.99 -23.02
CA ARG A 62 -17.02 -17.79 -22.78
C ARG A 62 -18.19 -17.22 -23.58
N GLU A 63 -18.46 -15.93 -23.57
CA GLU A 63 -19.53 -15.33 -24.38
C GLU A 63 -19.37 -15.55 -25.89
N LYS A 64 -18.14 -15.50 -26.41
CA LYS A 64 -17.85 -15.80 -27.82
C LYS A 64 -18.00 -17.27 -28.18
N ASN A 65 -17.68 -18.16 -27.24
CA ASN A 65 -17.73 -19.61 -27.42
C ASN A 65 -19.04 -20.24 -26.89
N LYS A 66 -19.91 -19.45 -26.26
CA LYS A 66 -21.25 -19.88 -25.87
C LYS A 66 -22.05 -20.18 -27.12
N SER A 67 -22.72 -21.33 -27.13
CA SER A 67 -23.66 -21.64 -28.20
C SER A 67 -24.90 -20.74 -28.06
N PHE A 68 -25.59 -20.50 -29.16
CA PHE A 68 -26.82 -19.69 -29.19
C PHE A 68 -27.87 -20.17 -28.18
N GLU A 69 -27.91 -21.48 -27.92
CA GLU A 69 -28.85 -22.12 -27.00
C GLU A 69 -28.59 -21.75 -25.53
N GLU A 70 -27.32 -21.61 -25.10
CA GLU A 70 -27.00 -21.13 -23.74
C GLU A 70 -27.31 -19.63 -23.58
N LEU A 71 -26.98 -18.82 -24.59
CA LEU A 71 -27.33 -17.40 -24.62
C LEU A 71 -28.86 -17.19 -24.58
N LEU A 72 -29.62 -18.05 -25.26
CA LEU A 72 -31.08 -18.00 -25.28
C LEU A 72 -31.69 -18.46 -23.95
N ASN A 73 -31.13 -19.50 -23.31
CA ASN A 73 -31.59 -19.96 -22.00
C ASN A 73 -31.26 -18.98 -20.86
N GLU A 74 -30.16 -18.23 -20.95
CA GLU A 74 -29.83 -17.13 -20.03
C GLU A 74 -30.67 -15.86 -20.27
N SER A 75 -31.22 -15.72 -21.48
CA SER A 75 -32.10 -14.62 -21.82
C SER A 75 -33.49 -14.81 -21.19
N PRO A 76 -34.09 -13.77 -20.60
CA PRO A 76 -35.46 -13.85 -20.07
C PRO A 76 -36.52 -14.00 -21.17
N LEU A 77 -36.13 -14.00 -22.45
CA LEU A 77 -37.05 -14.18 -23.56
C LEU A 77 -37.50 -15.64 -23.64
N LYS A 78 -38.72 -15.90 -23.15
CA LYS A 78 -39.41 -17.16 -23.43
C LYS A 78 -40.09 -17.04 -24.79
N TRP A 79 -39.76 -17.96 -25.69
CA TRP A 79 -40.43 -18.12 -27.00
C TRP A 79 -41.96 -18.16 -26.88
N SER A 80 -42.48 -18.69 -25.78
CA SER A 80 -43.91 -18.76 -25.48
C SER A 80 -44.61 -17.40 -25.39
N ASP A 81 -43.86 -16.32 -25.14
CA ASP A 81 -44.40 -14.97 -25.02
C ASP A 81 -44.65 -14.31 -26.40
N TYR A 82 -44.16 -14.92 -27.49
CA TYR A 82 -44.19 -14.38 -28.85
C TYR A 82 -45.00 -15.24 -29.83
N LYS A 83 -45.70 -16.27 -29.37
CA LYS A 83 -46.40 -17.25 -30.20
C LYS A 83 -47.91 -17.24 -30.04
#